data_AF-A0A1I5GS37-F1
#
_entry.id   AF-A0A1I5GS37-F1
#
_cell.length_a   1.000
_cell.length_b   1.000
_cell.length_c   1.000
_cell.angle_alpha   90.00
_cell.angle_beta   90.00
_cell.angle_gamma   90.00
#
_symmetry.space_group_name_H-M   'P 1'
#
loop_
_entity.id
_entity.type
_entity.pdbx_description
1 polymer ?
#
loop_
_entity_poly.entity_id
_entity_poly.type
_entity_poly.pdbx_seq_one_letter_code
_entity_poly.pdbx_strand_id
1 'polypeptide(L)'
;MTSPSLSASPVTVVVRYFASARAAAGTEEEKVELAAGATVTDAVQALRELHPGQLSRVLDAASFLVNEVAVRDRGRALGDGSHLDVLPPFAGG
;
A
#
# COMPACT_ATOMS: atom_id res chain seq x y z
N MET A 1 37.50 -3.47 -0.65
CA MET A 1 36.53 -4.53 -0.30
C MET A 1 35.27 -4.24 -1.10
N THR A 2 34.88 -5.17 -1.96
CA THR A 2 33.93 -4.99 -3.07
C THR A 2 32.51 -4.67 -2.60
N SER A 3 31.92 -3.62 -3.15
CA SER A 3 30.50 -3.26 -3.02
C SER A 3 29.57 -4.33 -3.57
N PRO A 4 28.34 -4.43 -3.04
CA PRO A 4 27.15 -4.60 -3.86
C PRO A 4 26.34 -3.30 -3.75
N SER A 5 26.57 -2.33 -4.64
CA SER A 5 25.54 -1.31 -4.88
C SER A 5 24.49 -1.98 -5.74
N LEU A 6 23.56 -2.71 -5.11
CA LEU A 6 22.32 -3.07 -5.77
C LEU A 6 21.59 -1.75 -5.97
N SER A 7 21.74 -1.15 -7.14
CA SER A 7 20.87 -0.06 -7.60
C SER A 7 19.51 -0.68 -7.83
N ALA A 8 18.84 -1.02 -6.74
CA ALA A 8 17.52 -1.56 -6.74
C ALA A 8 16.62 -0.35 -7.05
N SER A 9 16.15 -0.27 -8.30
CA SER A 9 15.33 0.86 -8.75
C SER A 9 14.06 0.94 -7.92
N PRO A 10 13.66 2.13 -7.44
CA PRO A 10 12.39 2.26 -6.75
C PRO A 10 11.25 1.76 -7.64
N VAL A 11 10.22 1.22 -7.00
CA VAL A 11 9.01 0.75 -7.66
C VAL A 11 7.87 1.72 -7.35
N THR A 12 7.07 2.05 -8.35
CA THR A 12 5.87 2.86 -8.17
C THR A 12 4.67 1.95 -8.02
N VAL A 13 3.96 2.05 -6.90
CA VAL A 13 2.74 1.28 -6.63
C VAL A 13 1.54 2.23 -6.71
N VAL A 14 0.50 1.80 -7.41
CA VAL A 14 -0.77 2.53 -7.52
C VAL A 14 -1.69 2.06 -6.40
N VAL A 15 -1.95 2.90 -5.42
CA VAL A 15 -2.82 2.58 -4.28
C VAL A 15 -4.22 3.10 -4.54
N ARG A 16 -5.22 2.23 -4.45
CA ARG A 16 -6.63 2.57 -4.68
C ARG A 16 -7.43 2.40 -3.40
N TYR A 17 -8.17 3.44 -3.02
CA TYR A 17 -8.92 3.48 -1.77
C TYR A 17 -10.42 3.31 -2.00
N PHE A 18 -11.02 2.49 -1.16
CA PHE A 18 -12.45 2.21 -1.23
C PHE A 18 -13.16 2.62 0.07
N ALA A 19 -14.44 2.99 -0.05
CA ALA A 19 -15.33 3.33 1.07
C ALA A 19 -14.68 4.28 2.11
N SER A 20 -14.58 3.87 3.37
CA SER A 20 -14.02 4.70 4.45
C SER A 20 -12.52 4.98 4.28
N ALA A 21 -11.77 4.14 3.57
CA ALA A 21 -10.37 4.41 3.25
C ALA A 21 -10.26 5.59 2.29
N ARG A 22 -11.16 5.68 1.29
CA ARG A 22 -11.22 6.83 0.37
C ARG A 22 -11.54 8.12 1.11
N ALA A 23 -12.51 8.08 2.02
CA ALA A 23 -12.87 9.23 2.84
C ALA A 23 -11.70 9.68 3.74
N ALA A 24 -10.93 8.73 4.28
CA ALA A 24 -9.78 9.00 5.13
C ALA A 24 -8.53 9.48 4.38
N ALA A 25 -8.28 8.95 3.17
CA ALA A 25 -7.18 9.37 2.30
C ALA A 25 -7.48 10.67 1.53
N GLY A 26 -8.75 11.04 1.38
CA GLY A 26 -9.17 12.22 0.62
C GLY A 26 -9.04 12.07 -0.90
N THR A 27 -8.48 10.97 -1.39
CA THR A 27 -8.35 10.61 -2.81
C THR A 27 -8.86 9.20 -3.06
N GLU A 28 -9.25 8.92 -4.30
CA GLU A 28 -9.60 7.56 -4.74
C GLU A 28 -8.39 6.72 -5.11
N GLU A 29 -7.32 7.36 -5.58
CA GLU A 29 -6.09 6.71 -6.00
C GLU A 29 -4.89 7.65 -5.77
N GLU A 30 -3.74 7.07 -5.44
CA GLU A 30 -2.45 7.77 -5.46
C GLU A 30 -1.32 6.84 -5.89
N LYS A 31 -0.18 7.43 -6.28
CA LYS A 31 1.04 6.70 -6.60
C LYS A 31 2.04 6.84 -5.45
N VAL A 32 2.52 5.72 -4.96
CA VAL A 32 3.49 5.64 -3.87
C VAL A 32 4.78 5.05 -4.42
N GLU A 33 5.87 5.79 -4.32
CA GLU A 33 7.20 5.29 -4.64
C GLU A 33 7.76 4.53 -3.43
N LEU A 34 8.20 3.30 -3.66
CA LEU A 34 8.76 2.43 -2.64
C LEU A 34 10.14 1.93 -3.08
N ALA A 35 10.95 1.46 -2.12
CA ALA A 35 12.22 0.83 -2.43
C ALA A 35 12.01 -0.45 -3.27
N ALA A 36 12.99 -0.84 -4.08
CA ALA A 36 12.87 -2.10 -4.81
C ALA A 36 12.78 -3.29 -3.87
N GLY A 37 11.88 -4.22 -4.21
CA GLY A 37 11.59 -5.37 -3.36
C GLY A 37 10.71 -5.02 -2.14
N ALA A 38 10.18 -3.80 -2.07
CA ALA A 38 9.20 -3.43 -1.05
C ALA A 38 8.00 -4.38 -1.08
N THR A 39 7.42 -4.56 0.10
CA THR A 39 6.31 -5.46 0.34
C THR A 39 5.02 -4.67 0.59
N VAL A 40 3.90 -5.40 0.67
CA VAL A 40 2.63 -4.82 1.13
C VAL A 40 2.77 -4.17 2.51
N THR A 41 3.60 -4.72 3.40
CA THR A 41 3.89 -4.11 4.70
C THR A 41 4.55 -2.74 4.56
N ASP A 42 5.56 -2.64 3.69
CA ASP A 42 6.27 -1.38 3.45
C ASP A 42 5.34 -0.33 2.84
N ALA A 43 4.49 -0.72 1.88
CA ALA A 43 3.47 0.15 1.32
C ALA A 43 2.52 0.67 2.41
N VAL A 44 2.02 -0.21 3.29
CA VAL A 44 1.12 0.18 4.39
C VAL A 44 1.80 1.12 5.37
N GLN A 45 3.11 0.95 5.66
CA GLN A 45 3.86 1.88 6.50
C GLN A 45 3.99 3.25 5.82
N ALA A 46 4.41 3.29 4.54
CA ALA A 46 4.51 4.52 3.79
C ALA A 46 3.17 5.30 3.75
N LEU A 47 2.05 4.60 3.58
CA LEU A 47 0.72 5.21 3.61
C LEU A 47 0.35 5.81 4.98
N ARG A 48 0.81 5.23 6.09
CA ARG A 48 0.61 5.79 7.43
C ARG A 48 1.40 7.08 7.63
N GLU A 49 2.60 7.14 7.07
CA GLU A 49 3.46 8.31 7.13
C GLU A 49 2.93 9.45 6.23
N LEU A 50 2.42 9.10 5.05
CA LEU A 50 1.81 10.06 4.11
C LEU A 50 0.46 10.61 4.62
N HIS A 51 -0.35 9.77 5.27
CA HIS A 51 -1.69 10.10 5.75
C HIS A 51 -1.83 9.84 7.25
N PRO A 52 -1.21 10.67 8.10
CA PRO A 52 -1.34 10.53 9.54
C PRO A 52 -2.80 10.78 9.97
N GLY A 53 -3.32 9.95 10.88
CA GLY A 53 -4.65 10.13 11.46
C GLY A 53 -5.63 9.02 11.11
N GLN A 54 -6.75 9.37 10.47
CA GLN A 54 -7.87 8.42 10.27
C GLN A 54 -7.49 7.24 9.38
N LEU A 55 -6.68 7.45 8.32
CA LEU A 55 -6.31 6.38 7.40
C LEU A 55 -5.52 5.28 8.12
N SER A 56 -4.65 5.64 9.06
CA SER A 56 -3.88 4.68 9.84
C SER A 56 -4.77 3.63 10.54
N ARG A 57 -5.88 4.06 11.17
CA ARG A 57 -6.84 3.14 11.81
C ARG A 57 -7.59 2.29 10.79
N VAL A 58 -7.89 2.85 9.62
CA VAL A 58 -8.55 2.11 8.55
C VAL A 58 -7.64 0.99 8.03
N LEU A 59 -6.35 1.28 7.84
CA LEU A 59 -5.35 0.31 7.38
C LEU A 59 -5.13 -0.87 8.35
N ASP A 60 -5.41 -0.69 9.65
CA ASP A 60 -5.35 -1.78 10.63
C ASP A 60 -6.42 -2.85 10.41
N ALA A 61 -7.64 -2.43 10.04
CA ALA A 61 -8.77 -3.32 9.80
C ALA A 61 -8.96 -3.69 8.32
N ALA A 62 -8.29 -3.00 7.40
CA ALA A 62 -8.46 -3.19 5.97
C ALA A 62 -7.89 -4.52 5.47
N SER A 63 -8.55 -5.04 4.44
CA SER A 63 -8.04 -6.09 3.56
C SER A 63 -7.33 -5.45 2.36
N PHE A 64 -6.29 -6.12 1.86
CA PHE A 64 -5.48 -5.63 0.76
C PHE A 64 -5.55 -6.57 -0.43
N LEU A 65 -5.60 -6.03 -1.64
CA LEU A 65 -5.47 -6.79 -2.88
C LEU A 65 -4.30 -6.25 -3.67
N VAL A 66 -3.47 -7.14 -4.22
CA VAL A 66 -2.41 -6.78 -5.16
C VAL A 66 -2.80 -7.30 -6.52
N ASN A 67 -3.00 -6.39 -7.47
CA ASN A 67 -3.50 -6.70 -8.82
C ASN A 67 -4.76 -7.59 -8.75
N GLU A 68 -5.75 -7.14 -7.98
CA GLU A 68 -7.04 -7.83 -7.77
C GLU A 68 -6.95 -9.18 -7.03
N VAL A 69 -5.77 -9.56 -6.53
CA VAL A 69 -5.56 -10.79 -5.75
C VAL A 69 -5.47 -10.49 -4.27
N ALA A 70 -6.37 -11.07 -3.48
CA ALA A 70 -6.38 -10.92 -2.03
C ALA A 70 -5.04 -11.33 -1.39
N VAL A 71 -4.45 -10.40 -0.63
CA VAL A 71 -3.20 -10.59 0.08
C VAL A 71 -3.49 -11.18 1.46
N ARG A 72 -3.11 -12.44 1.64
CA ARG A 72 -3.09 -13.08 2.98
C ARG A 72 -1.77 -12.85 3.71
N ASP A 73 -0.67 -12.77 2.96
CA ASP A 73 0.67 -12.54 3.48
C ASP A 73 1.15 -11.14 3.08
N ARG A 74 1.31 -10.25 4.07
CA ARG A 74 1.77 -8.87 3.86
C ARG A 74 3.28 -8.79 3.55
N GLY A 75 4.01 -9.91 3.61
CA GLY A 75 5.37 -10.05 3.10
C GLY A 75 5.45 -10.19 1.58
N ARG A 76 4.31 -10.25 0.88
CA ARG A 76 4.27 -10.27 -0.59
C ARG A 76 4.98 -9.04 -1.17
N ALA A 77 5.97 -9.27 -2.02
CA ALA A 77 6.67 -8.23 -2.76
C ALA A 77 5.74 -7.53 -3.77
N LEU A 78 5.93 -6.23 -3.90
CA LEU A 78 5.26 -5.37 -4.87
C LEU A 78 6.23 -5.10 -6.03
N GLY A 79 5.74 -5.28 -7.25
CA GLY A 79 6.45 -4.90 -8.46
C GLY A 79 6.13 -3.46 -8.87
N ASP A 80 6.95 -2.91 -9.75
CA ASP A 80 6.66 -1.63 -10.39
C ASP A 80 5.32 -1.69 -11.15
N GLY A 81 4.51 -0.64 -11.01
CA GLY A 81 3.17 -0.55 -11.57
C GLY A 81 2.13 -1.45 -10.90
N SER A 82 2.44 -2.09 -9.76
CA SER A 82 1.45 -2.92 -9.04
C SER A 82 0.29 -2.07 -8.53
N HIS A 83 -0.92 -2.61 -8.57
CA HIS A 83 -2.10 -1.99 -8.00
C HIS A 83 -2.36 -2.58 -6.61
N LEU A 84 -2.41 -1.72 -5.59
CA LEU A 84 -2.74 -2.09 -4.22
C LEU A 84 -4.11 -1.52 -3.85
N ASP A 85 -5.14 -2.38 -3.81
CA ASP A 85 -6.48 -1.96 -3.38
C ASP A 85 -6.59 -2.07 -1.86
N VAL A 86 -7.05 -0.99 -1.22
CA VAL A 86 -7.32 -0.90 0.22
C VAL A 86 -8.82 -1.02 0.44
N LEU A 87 -9.25 -2.20 0.90
CA LEU A 87 -10.65 -2.51 1.19
C LEU A 87 -10.89 -2.50 2.70
N PRO A 88 -11.38 -1.39 3.27
CA PRO A 88 -11.84 -1.42 4.65
C PRO A 88 -13.00 -2.41 4.82
N PRO A 89 -13.20 -2.96 6.03
CA PRO A 89 -14.41 -3.72 6.30
C PRO A 89 -15.61 -2.83 6.01
N PHE A 90 -16.66 -3.42 5.43
CA PHE A 90 -17.93 -2.73 5.24
C PHE A 90 -18.43 -2.27 6.60
N ALA A 91 -18.25 -0.98 6.90
CA ALA A 91 -18.91 -0.31 8.01
C ALA A 91 -20.35 -0.08 7.58
N GLY A 92 -21.14 -1.16 7.57
CA GLY A 92 -22.59 -1.06 7.49
C GLY A 92 -23.07 -0.36 8.75
N GLY A 93 -23.44 0.91 8.60
CA GLY A 93 -24.29 1.64 9.54
C GLY A 93 -25.75 1.42 9.19
#